data_AF-A0A401R3I4-F1
#
_entry.id   AF-A0A401R3I4-F1
#
_cell.length_a   1.000
_cell.length_b   1.000
_cell.length_c   1.000
_cell.angle_alpha   90.00
_cell.angle_beta   90.00
_cell.angle_gamma   90.00
#
_symmetry.space_group_name_H-M   'P 1'
#
loop_
_entity.id
_entity.type
_entity.pdbx_description
1 polymer ?
#
loop_
_entity_poly.entity_id
_entity_poly.type
_entity_poly.pdbx_seq_one_letter_code
_entity_poly.pdbx_strand_id
1 'polypeptide(L)' 'MKGIAVGVILAVVGVILWLTTKEVQTPVVSLHKVGLVLAFVGGAEALFALFGAGRKAKE' A
#
# COMPACT_ATOMS: atom_id res chain seq x y z
N MET A 1 -2.88 -14.12 8.58
CA MET A 1 -3.12 -12.77 9.16
C MET A 1 -1.97 -11.79 8.98
N LYS A 2 -0.69 -12.20 9.15
CA LYS A 2 0.47 -11.29 9.05
C LYS A 2 0.59 -10.54 7.71
N GLY A 3 0.33 -11.19 6.57
CA GLY A 3 0.41 -10.54 5.24
C GLY A 3 -0.67 -9.49 4.99
N ILE A 4 -1.89 -9.68 5.50
CA ILE A 4 -2.97 -8.69 5.38
C ILE A 4 -2.61 -7.43 6.19
N ALA A 5 -2.10 -7.60 7.41
CA ALA A 5 -1.71 -6.48 8.26
C ALA A 5 -0.58 -5.64 7.61
N VAL A 6 0.43 -6.29 7.03
CA VAL A 6 1.52 -5.60 6.33
C VAL A 6 1.00 -4.82 5.12
N GLY A 7 0.19 -5.45 4.26
CA GLY A 7 -0.38 -4.77 3.09
C GLY A 7 -1.25 -3.57 3.45
N VAL A 8 -2.08 -3.70 4.50
CA VAL A 8 -2.92 -2.60 5.00
C VAL A 8 -2.06 -1.45 5.54
N ILE A 9 -1.03 -1.74 6.34
CA ILE A 9 -0.12 -0.71 6.86
C ILE A 9 0.59 0.00 5.71
N LEU A 10 1.10 -0.73 4.72
CA LEU A 10 1.76 -0.15 3.55
C LEU A 10 0.80 0.77 2.76
N ALA A 11 -0.44 0.33 2.58
CA ALA A 11 -1.46 1.10 1.87
C ALA A 11 -1.75 2.42 2.59
N VAL A 12 -1.95 2.36 3.91
CA VAL A 12 -2.21 3.54 4.75
C VAL A 12 -1.04 4.51 4.72
N VAL A 13 0.20 4.02 4.87
CA VAL A 13 1.41 4.85 4.81
C VAL A 13 1.56 5.51 3.44
N GLY A 14 1.30 4.79 2.35
CA GLY A 14 1.30 5.34 1.00
C GLY A 14 0.28 6.46 0.82
N VAL A 15 -0.94 6.28 1.32
CA VAL A 15 -1.99 7.32 1.29
C VAL A 15 -1.57 8.56 2.09
N ILE A 16 -1.02 8.37 3.29
CA ILE A 16 -0.53 9.49 4.12
C ILE A 16 0.55 10.27 3.35
N LEU A 17 1.54 9.58 2.79
CA LEU A 17 2.57 10.20 1.95
C LEU A 17 1.94 10.96 0.77
N TRP A 18 1.01 10.34 0.05
CA TRP A 18 0.35 10.96 -1.10
C TRP A 18 -0.39 12.25 -0.71
N LEU A 19 -1.15 12.25 0.38
CA LEU A 19 -1.93 13.41 0.80
C LEU A 19 -1.07 14.54 1.39
N THR A 20 0.02 14.22 2.07
CA THR A 20 0.82 15.20 2.83
C THR A 20 1.99 15.81 2.05
N THR A 21 2.43 15.17 0.96
CA THR A 21 3.70 15.54 0.29
C THR A 21 3.51 16.17 -1.08
N LYS A 22 2.31 16.68 -1.38
CA LYS A 22 2.01 17.39 -2.65
C LYS A 22 2.99 18.53 -2.95
N GLU A 23 3.40 19.26 -1.92
CA GLU A 23 4.29 20.42 -2.01
C GLU A 23 5.78 20.03 -2.05
N VAL A 24 6.11 18.75 -1.77
CA VAL A 24 7.49 18.26 -1.70
C VAL A 24 7.95 17.85 -3.10
N GLN A 25 8.42 18.83 -3.86
CA GLN A 25 9.08 18.61 -5.14
C GLN A 25 10.57 18.36 -4.90
N THR A 26 10.98 17.09 -4.85
CA THR A 26 12.41 16.76 -4.88
C THR A 26 12.88 16.66 -6.34
N PRO A 27 14.14 17.03 -6.64
CA PRO A 27 14.65 17.10 -8.02
C PRO A 27 14.77 15.74 -8.72
N VAL A 28 14.64 14.63 -8.00
CA VAL A 28 14.82 13.26 -8.54
C VAL A 28 13.57 12.39 -8.42
N VAL A 29 12.80 12.49 -7.33
CA VAL A 29 11.60 11.66 -7.12
C VAL A 29 10.54 12.40 -6.32
N SER A 30 9.35 12.58 -6.88
CA SER A 30 8.25 13.21 -6.15
C SER A 30 7.71 12.26 -5.07
N LEU A 31 7.83 12.65 -3.81
CA LEU A 31 7.34 11.86 -2.66
C LEU A 31 5.83 11.63 -2.74
N HIS A 32 5.10 12.56 -3.34
CA HIS A 32 3.68 12.43 -3.66
C HIS A 32 3.40 11.23 -4.58
N LYS A 33 4.16 11.12 -5.68
CA LYS A 33 4.01 9.99 -6.62
C LYS A 33 4.42 8.66 -5.98
N VAL A 34 5.47 8.68 -5.16
CA VAL A 34 5.91 7.49 -4.39
C VAL A 34 4.81 7.03 -3.44
N GLY A 35 4.17 7.96 -2.71
CA GLY A 35 3.04 7.65 -1.84
C GLY A 35 1.89 6.96 -2.58
N LEU A 36 1.54 7.45 -3.76
CA LEU A 36 0.53 6.83 -4.60
C LEU A 36 0.90 5.38 -4.98
N VAL A 37 2.12 5.16 -5.46
CA VAL A 37 2.60 3.80 -5.81
C VAL A 37 2.57 2.88 -4.60
N LEU A 38 3.03 3.35 -3.45
CA LEU A 38 3.03 2.60 -2.20
C LEU A 38 1.61 2.22 -1.75
N ALA A 39 0.64 3.13 -1.92
CA ALA A 39 -0.76 2.87 -1.64
C ALA A 39 -1.32 1.72 -2.49
N PHE A 40 -1.02 1.73 -3.80
CA PHE A 40 -1.44 0.67 -4.71
C PHE A 40 -0.77 -0.67 -4.42
N VAL A 41 0.55 -0.68 -4.16
CA VAL A 41 1.28 -1.92 -3.85
C VAL A 41 0.77 -2.52 -2.55
N GLY A 42 0.62 -1.72 -1.49
CA GLY A 42 0.04 -2.18 -0.23
C GLY A 42 -1.38 -2.71 -0.37
N GLY A 43 -2.22 -2.00 -1.13
CA GLY A 43 -3.59 -2.42 -1.41
C GLY A 43 -3.64 -3.74 -2.18
N ALA A 44 -2.81 -3.90 -3.21
CA ALA A 44 -2.70 -5.14 -3.97
C ALA A 44 -2.21 -6.30 -3.09
N GLU A 45 -1.20 -6.08 -2.25
CA GLU A 45 -0.68 -7.10 -1.33
C GLU A 45 -1.72 -7.51 -0.28
N ALA A 46 -2.49 -6.55 0.25
CA ALA A 46 -3.59 -6.82 1.16
C ALA A 46 -4.69 -7.67 0.50
N LEU A 47 -5.10 -7.31 -0.73
CA LEU A 47 -6.10 -8.06 -1.50
C LEU A 47 -5.61 -9.47 -1.84
N PHE A 48 -4.34 -9.62 -2.23
CA PHE A 48 -3.75 -10.91 -2.56
C PHE A 48 -3.65 -11.82 -1.33
N ALA A 49 -3.25 -11.27 -0.18
CA ALA A 49 -3.22 -11.98 1.08
C ALA A 49 -4.64 -12.38 1.55
N LEU A 50 -5.64 -11.53 1.31
CA LEU A 50 -7.04 -11.84 1.58
C LEU A 50 -7.55 -12.99 0.69
N PHE A 51 -7.25 -12.93 -0.61
CA PHE A 51 -7.66 -13.93 -1.59
C PHE A 51 -7.01 -15.29 -1.30
N GLY A 52 -5.72 -15.31 -0.94
CA GLY A 52 -5.02 -16.51 -0.52
C GLY A 52 -5.58 -17.10 0.78
N ALA A 53 -5.96 -16.26 1.75
CA ALA A 53 -6.61 -16.71 2.98
C ALA A 53 -8.01 -17.31 2.70
N GLY A 54 -8.80 -16.69 1.82
CA GLY A 54 -10.12 -17.18 1.42
C GLY A 54 -10.05 -18.51 0.67
N ARG A 55 -9.00 -18.74 -0.15
CA ARG A 55 -8.77 -20.05 -0.78
C ARG A 55 -8.40 -21.14 0.23
N LYS A 56 -7.50 -20.85 1.18
CA LYS A 56 -7.11 -21.82 2.22
C LYS A 56 -8.24 -22.18 3.18
N ALA A 57 -9.22 -21.30 3.37
CA ALA A 57 -10.38 -21.57 4.24
C ALA A 57 -11.46 -22.42 3.56
N LYS A 58 -11.34 -22.70 2.25
CA LYS A 58 -12.32 -23.42 1.44
C LYS A 58 -11.89 -24.85 1.09
N GLU A 59 -10.67 -25.26 1.49
CA GLU A 59 -10.15 -26.64 1.46
C GLU A 59 -10.39 -27.34 2.80
#